data_AF-A0A966FCM3-F1
#
_entry.id   AF-A0A966FCM3-F1
#
_cell.length_a   1.000
_cell.length_b   1.000
_cell.length_c   1.000
_cell.angle_alpha   90.00
_cell.angle_beta   90.00
_cell.angle_gamma   90.00
#
_symmetry.space_group_name_H-M   'P 1'
#
loop_
_entity.id
_entity.type
_entity.pdbx_description
1 polymer ?
#
loop_
_entity_poly.entity_id
_entity_poly.type
_entity_poly.pdbx_seq_one_letter_code
_entity_poly.pdbx_strand_id
1 'polypeptide(L)'
;MSKIEEVKAKIRSGDIEEAMAIAMSEAMKLEIVTTVNNEENHNQIVSCRSLIDLLQNEIDHELGDSQNVKQIQNNHFQEVEKSHKRILQNVQSLQKMFTLLQENADKLS
;
A
#
# COMPACT_ATOMS: atom_id res chain seq x y z
N MET A 1 -19.81 -13.30 -4.03
CA MET A 1 -18.52 -13.28 -4.75
C MET A 1 -17.55 -12.49 -3.92
N SER A 2 -16.33 -12.98 -3.75
CA SER A 2 -15.21 -12.18 -3.27
C SER A 2 -14.87 -11.10 -4.30
N LYS A 3 -14.39 -9.93 -3.87
CA LYS A 3 -13.96 -8.87 -4.80
C LYS A 3 -12.84 -9.34 -5.73
N ILE A 4 -12.01 -10.31 -5.29
CA ILE A 4 -11.04 -11.00 -6.16
C ILE A 4 -11.72 -11.80 -7.28
N GLU A 5 -12.88 -12.41 -7.01
CA GLU A 5 -13.64 -13.13 -8.03
C GLU A 5 -14.28 -12.15 -9.03
N GLU A 6 -14.70 -10.98 -8.54
CA GLU A 6 -15.25 -9.89 -9.34
C GLU A 6 -14.20 -9.28 -10.26
N VAL A 7 -12.99 -8.99 -9.75
CA VAL A 7 -11.84 -8.55 -10.55
C VAL A 7 -11.51 -9.59 -11.62
N LYS A 8 -11.44 -10.87 -11.27
CA LYS A 8 -11.18 -11.95 -12.24
C LYS A 8 -12.28 -12.04 -13.31
N ALA A 9 -13.54 -11.84 -12.94
CA ALA A 9 -14.65 -11.84 -13.88
C ALA A 9 -14.54 -10.66 -14.87
N LYS A 10 -14.24 -9.46 -14.36
CA LYS A 10 -14.05 -8.25 -15.17
C LYS A 10 -12.85 -8.36 -16.12
N ILE A 11 -11.73 -8.93 -15.66
CA ILE A 11 -10.59 -9.24 -16.54
C ILE A 11 -11.00 -10.19 -17.67
N ARG A 12 -11.77 -11.24 -17.36
CA ARG A 12 -12.23 -12.23 -18.36
C ARG A 12 -13.22 -11.65 -19.37
N SER A 13 -14.01 -10.67 -18.96
CA SER A 13 -14.96 -9.98 -19.84
C SER A 13 -14.34 -8.87 -20.68
N GLY A 14 -13.02 -8.64 -20.58
CA GLY A 14 -12.32 -7.55 -21.28
C GLY A 14 -12.55 -6.17 -20.65
N ASP A 15 -13.21 -6.13 -19.48
CA ASP A 15 -13.56 -4.90 -18.77
C ASP A 15 -12.43 -4.52 -17.80
N ILE A 16 -11.29 -4.15 -18.39
CA ILE A 16 -10.02 -3.98 -17.68
C ILE A 16 -10.02 -2.73 -16.79
N GLU A 17 -10.65 -1.64 -17.23
CA GLU A 17 -10.80 -0.42 -16.43
C GLU A 17 -11.60 -0.68 -15.15
N GLU A 18 -12.72 -1.41 -15.26
CA GLU A 18 -13.56 -1.70 -14.10
C GLU A 18 -12.92 -2.75 -13.17
N ALA A 19 -12.21 -3.74 -13.74
CA ALA A 19 -11.38 -4.65 -12.94
C ALA A 19 -10.34 -3.89 -12.10
N MET A 20 -9.71 -2.89 -12.70
CA MET A 20 -8.70 -2.07 -12.04
C MET A 20 -9.30 -1.13 -11.00
N ALA A 21 -10.44 -0.51 -11.31
CA ALA A 21 -11.19 0.31 -10.35
C ALA A 21 -11.60 -0.49 -9.12
N ILE A 22 -12.11 -1.71 -9.30
CA ILE A 22 -12.49 -2.59 -8.19
C ILE A 22 -11.25 -3.00 -7.38
N ALA A 23 -10.17 -3.41 -8.05
CA ALA A 23 -8.91 -3.78 -7.38
C ALA A 23 -8.30 -2.62 -6.58
N MET A 24 -8.38 -1.39 -7.11
CA MET A 24 -7.87 -0.19 -6.44
C MET A 24 -8.82 0.34 -5.35
N SER A 25 -10.14 0.10 -5.48
CA SER A 25 -11.15 0.54 -4.51
C SER A 25 -11.12 -0.22 -3.18
N GLU A 26 -10.56 -1.43 -3.15
CA GLU A 26 -10.59 -2.27 -1.96
C GLU A 26 -9.70 -1.80 -0.84
N ALA A 27 -8.44 -1.47 -1.12
CA ALA A 27 -7.51 -1.13 -0.07
C ALA A 27 -6.21 -0.65 -0.66
N MET A 28 -5.99 0.64 -0.55
CA MET A 28 -4.64 1.15 -0.52
C MET A 28 -4.37 1.94 0.76
N LYS A 29 -5.08 1.58 1.84
CA LYS A 29 -4.74 2.01 3.19
C LYS A 29 -3.80 0.97 3.80
N LEU A 30 -2.55 1.36 4.03
CA LEU A 30 -1.54 0.51 4.66
C LEU A 30 -1.21 1.08 6.03
N GLU A 31 -1.28 0.22 7.04
CA GLU A 31 -0.84 0.55 8.38
C GLU A 31 0.50 -0.12 8.64
N ILE A 32 1.52 0.69 8.92
CA ILE A 32 2.87 0.22 9.29
C ILE A 32 3.07 0.56 10.76
N VAL A 33 3.28 -0.46 11.59
CA VAL A 33 3.58 -0.31 13.01
C VAL A 33 4.97 -0.87 13.30
N THR A 34 5.83 -0.05 13.87
CA THR A 34 7.13 -0.49 14.41
C THR A 34 7.05 -0.46 15.92
N THR A 35 7.23 -1.63 16.54
CA THR A 35 7.30 -1.77 18.00
C THR A 35 8.73 -2.10 18.41
N VAL A 36 9.19 -1.49 19.50
CA VAL A 36 10.47 -1.81 20.11
C VAL A 36 10.20 -2.39 21.49
N ASN A 37 10.60 -3.64 21.67
CA ASN A 37 10.50 -4.32 22.96
C ASN A 37 11.83 -4.16 23.69
N ASN A 38 11.82 -3.42 24.80
CA ASN A 38 13.02 -3.23 25.62
C ASN A 38 12.95 -4.21 26.80
N GLU A 39 13.75 -5.29 26.74
CA GLU A 39 13.69 -6.39 27.71
C GLU A 39 14.00 -5.95 29.15
N GLU A 40 14.71 -4.84 29.33
CA GLU A 40 15.12 -4.31 30.64
C GLU A 40 14.04 -3.46 31.34
N ASN A 41 13.01 -2.99 30.62
CA ASN A 41 11.95 -2.15 31.17
C ASN A 41 10.58 -2.62 30.64
N HIS A 42 9.97 -3.60 31.33
CA HIS A 42 8.67 -4.21 30.99
C HIS A 42 7.48 -3.26 30.80
N ASN A 43 7.64 -1.95 31.05
CA ASN A 43 6.55 -0.96 30.99
C ASN A 43 6.67 0.07 29.86
N GLN A 44 7.70 0.05 29.02
CA GLN A 44 7.85 1.03 27.91
C GLN A 44 7.91 0.34 26.55
N ILE A 45 6.72 0.06 26.00
CA ILE A 45 6.58 -0.27 24.58
C ILE A 45 6.60 1.05 23.82
N VAL A 46 7.63 1.26 23.01
CA VAL A 46 7.65 2.36 22.05
C VAL A 46 7.04 1.85 20.75
N SER A 47 5.97 2.49 20.30
CA SER A 47 5.36 2.24 18.99
C SER A 47 5.46 3.48 18.11
N CYS A 48 5.88 3.28 16.86
CA CYS A 48 5.73 4.24 15.78
C CYS A 48 4.68 3.67 14.82
N ARG A 49 3.74 4.50 14.38
CA ARG A 49 2.66 4.09 13.49
C ARG A 49 2.56 5.05 12.32
N SER A 50 2.40 4.50 11.13
CA SER A 50 2.13 5.28 9.93
C SER A 50 0.97 4.68 9.17
N LEU A 51 0.09 5.54 8.68
CA LEU A 51 -1.02 5.21 7.79
C LEU A 51 -0.70 5.79 6.41
N ILE A 52 -0.66 4.93 5.40
CA ILE A 52 -0.46 5.33 4.01
C ILE A 52 -1.81 5.20 3.31
N ASP A 53 -2.31 6.26 2.69
CA ASP A 53 -3.42 6.23 1.74
C ASP A 53 -2.86 6.40 0.33
N LEU A 54 -2.70 5.30 -0.42
CA LEU A 54 -2.13 5.40 -1.78
C LEU A 54 -3.15 5.95 -2.80
N LEU A 55 -4.44 6.06 -2.47
CA LEU A 55 -5.43 6.68 -3.36
C LEU A 55 -5.28 8.21 -3.31
N GLN A 56 -5.11 8.75 -2.10
CA GLN A 56 -4.87 10.19 -1.89
C GLN A 56 -3.40 10.57 -2.01
N ASN A 57 -2.49 9.57 -2.08
CA ASN A 57 -1.04 9.77 -1.99
C ASN A 57 -0.64 10.52 -0.70
N GLU A 58 -1.30 10.16 0.40
CA GLU A 58 -1.09 10.75 1.72
C GLU A 58 -0.42 9.76 2.67
N ILE A 59 0.47 10.27 3.51
CA ILE A 59 1.09 9.51 4.61
C ILE A 59 0.83 10.30 5.88
N ASP A 60 0.21 9.64 6.87
CA ASP A 60 0.00 10.17 8.20
C ASP A 60 0.88 9.41 9.21
N HIS A 61 1.51 10.14 10.11
CA HIS A 61 2.47 9.62 11.08
C HIS A 61 1.97 9.87 12.50
N GLU A 62 1.64 8.78 13.20
CA GLU A 62 1.33 8.79 14.62
C GLU A 62 2.59 8.45 15.43
N LEU A 63 3.13 9.45 16.13
CA LEU A 63 4.28 9.31 17.01
C LEU A 63 3.85 9.00 18.44
N GLY A 64 4.37 7.90 19.02
CA GLY A 64 4.31 7.68 20.46
C GLY A 64 5.17 8.70 21.23
N ASP A 65 4.73 9.05 22.44
CA ASP A 65 5.17 10.21 23.27
C ASP A 65 6.60 10.09 23.88
N SER A 66 7.52 9.42 23.19
CA SER A 66 8.85 9.09 23.72
C SER A 66 9.96 9.88 23.02
N GLN A 67 10.39 10.98 23.64
CA GLN A 67 11.50 11.82 23.16
C GLN A 67 12.85 11.07 23.01
N ASN A 68 12.97 9.88 23.61
CA ASN A 68 14.20 9.08 23.64
C ASN A 68 14.42 8.20 22.41
N VAL A 69 13.56 8.26 21.39
CA VAL A 69 13.51 7.24 20.32
C VAL A 69 13.59 7.82 18.91
N LYS A 70 14.12 9.05 18.79
CA LYS A 70 14.26 9.81 17.54
C LYS A 70 14.89 9.00 16.40
N GLN A 71 15.87 8.14 16.69
CA GLN A 71 16.52 7.34 15.66
C GLN A 71 15.59 6.26 15.08
N ILE A 72 14.78 5.61 15.92
CA ILE A 72 13.81 4.60 15.47
C ILE A 72 12.66 5.27 14.72
N GLN A 73 12.19 6.43 15.19
CA GLN A 73 11.21 7.24 14.46
C GLN A 73 11.71 7.61 13.06
N ASN A 74 12.95 8.10 12.97
CA ASN A 74 13.55 8.45 11.68
C ASN A 74 13.68 7.23 10.75
N ASN A 75 14.13 6.09 11.28
CA ASN A 75 14.23 4.86 10.49
C ASN A 75 12.85 4.37 10.03
N HIS A 76 11.84 4.43 10.90
CA HIS A 76 10.45 4.08 10.57
C HIS A 76 9.94 4.95 9.42
N PHE A 77 10.07 6.28 9.51
CA PHE A 77 9.63 7.20 8.46
C PHE A 77 10.35 6.96 7.14
N GLN A 78 11.67 6.74 7.16
CA GLN A 78 12.43 6.43 5.95
C GLN A 78 11.96 5.14 5.26
N GLU A 79 11.68 4.09 6.02
CA GLU A 79 11.19 2.83 5.46
C GLU A 79 9.73 2.92 4.99
N VAL A 80 8.89 3.72 5.67
CA VAL A 80 7.51 4.01 5.24
C VAL A 80 7.52 4.73 3.89
N GLU A 81 8.31 5.79 3.75
CA GLU A 81 8.47 6.56 2.50
C GLU A 81 8.99 5.70 1.35
N LYS A 82 10.01 4.89 1.61
CA LYS A 82 10.59 3.99 0.62
C LYS A 82 9.58 2.92 0.18
N SER A 83 8.81 2.38 1.12
CA SER A 83 7.77 1.40 0.86
C SER A 83 6.63 2.01 0.05
N HIS A 84 6.16 3.19 0.43
CA HIS A 84 5.16 3.98 -0.29
C HIS A 84 5.54 4.15 -1.77
N LYS A 85 6.75 4.66 -2.01
CA LYS A 85 7.27 4.86 -3.37
C LYS A 85 7.31 3.56 -4.18
N ARG A 86 7.74 2.46 -3.56
CA ARG A 86 7.82 1.16 -4.24
C ARG A 86 6.45 0.59 -4.59
N ILE A 87 5.47 0.76 -3.71
CA ILE A 87 4.10 0.30 -3.95
C ILE A 87 3.47 1.13 -5.07
N LEU A 88 3.67 2.46 -5.07
CA LEU A 88 3.21 3.32 -6.16
C LEU A 88 3.79 2.90 -7.52
N GLN A 89 5.09 2.59 -7.58
CA GLN A 89 5.73 2.07 -8.79
C GLN A 89 5.14 0.73 -9.26
N ASN A 90 4.80 -0.17 -8.33
CA ASN A 90 4.16 -1.43 -8.66
C ASN A 90 2.75 -1.21 -9.23
N VAL A 91 1.96 -0.31 -8.62
CA VAL A 91 0.63 0.05 -9.11
C VAL A 91 0.70 0.64 -10.52
N GLN A 92 1.61 1.59 -10.77
CA GLN A 92 1.84 2.15 -12.10
C GLN A 92 2.27 1.09 -13.13
N SER A 93 3.11 0.14 -12.71
CA SER A 93 3.54 -0.96 -13.57
C SER A 93 2.39 -1.90 -13.93
N LEU A 94 1.51 -2.19 -12.96
CA LEU A 94 0.30 -2.97 -13.18
C LEU A 94 -0.66 -2.24 -14.14
N GLN A 95 -0.89 -0.94 -13.94
CA GLN A 95 -1.70 -0.11 -14.84
C GLN A 95 -1.18 -0.21 -16.29
N LYS A 96 0.13 -0.03 -16.48
CA LYS A 96 0.76 -0.14 -17.80
C LYS A 96 0.61 -1.54 -18.41
N MET A 97 0.77 -2.59 -17.61
CA MET A 97 0.57 -3.97 -18.07
C MET A 97 -0.86 -4.18 -18.54
N PHE A 98 -1.85 -3.69 -17.80
CA PHE A 98 -3.26 -3.80 -18.15
C PHE A 98 -3.59 -3.05 -19.45
N THR A 99 -3.10 -1.82 -19.63
CA THR A 99 -3.24 -1.07 -20.88
C THR A 99 -2.67 -1.85 -22.07
N LEU A 100 -1.46 -2.42 -21.93
CA LEU A 100 -0.85 -3.22 -22.98
C LEU A 100 -1.65 -4.48 -23.29
N LEU A 101 -2.21 -5.16 -22.29
CA LEU A 101 -3.06 -6.33 -22.51
C LEU A 101 -4.33 -5.96 -23.28
N GLN A 102 -4.96 -4.84 -22.95
CA GLN A 102 -6.14 -4.34 -23.65
C GLN A 102 -5.84 -3.98 -25.12
N GLU A 103 -4.78 -3.20 -25.37
CA GLU A 103 -4.36 -2.82 -26.73
C GLU A 103 -4.03 -4.01 -27.63
N ASN A 104 -3.56 -5.12 -27.06
CA ASN A 104 -3.25 -6.33 -27.81
C ASN A 104 -4.46 -7.27 -27.93
N ALA A 105 -5.37 -7.28 -26.96
CA ALA A 105 -6.63 -8.01 -27.05
C ALA A 105 -7.48 -7.48 -28.21
N ASP A 106 -7.59 -6.15 -28.35
CA ASP A 106 -8.34 -5.49 -29.42
C ASP A 106 -7.76 -5.74 -30.83
N LYS A 107 -6.48 -6.14 -30.92
CA LYS A 107 -5.81 -6.49 -32.18
C LYS A 107 -5.98 -7.96 -32.58
N LEU A 108 -6.47 -8.80 -31.66
CA LEU A 108 -6.67 -10.24 -31.86
C LEU A 108 -8.15 -10.60 -32.09
N SER A 109 -9.07 -9.66 -31.88
CA SER A 109 -10.51 -9.73 -32.21
C SER A 109 -10.81 -9.19 -33.60
#